data_AF-A0A7H2QHZ5-F1
#
_entry.id   AF-A0A7H2QHZ5-F1
#
_cell.length_a   1.000
_cell.length_b   1.000
_cell.length_c   1.000
_cell.angle_alpha   90.00
_cell.angle_beta   90.00
_cell.angle_gamma   90.00
#
_symmetry.space_group_name_H-M   'P 1'
#
loop_
_entity.id
_entity.type
_entity.pdbx_description
1 polymer ?
#
loop_
_entity_poly.entity_id
_entity_poly.type
_entity_poly.pdbx_seq_one_letter_code
_entity_poly.pdbx_strand_id
1 'polypeptide(L)'
;MSNKEWRELFNRNEYHEITGSYLLVIEDAKRKFEEISKGEWDLKKYVVWLQISTNQKYASIGFIPNIENFIDGIPFEIPNQGMYQNGRGVQFYYEIDNVELKETIFMR
;
A
#
# COMPACT_ATOMS: atom_id res chain seq x y z
N MET A 1 16.50 -14.14 29.29
CA MET A 1 15.31 -13.54 28.66
C MET A 1 15.14 -14.18 27.30
N SER A 2 13.96 -14.73 27.04
CA SER A 2 13.71 -15.59 25.87
C SER A 2 13.70 -14.74 24.60
N ASN A 3 14.51 -15.12 23.62
CA ASN A 3 14.78 -14.40 22.37
C ASN A 3 13.59 -14.36 21.37
N LYS A 4 12.35 -14.44 21.87
CA LYS A 4 11.12 -14.68 21.08
C LYS A 4 9.89 -13.90 21.54
N GLU A 5 10.06 -12.84 22.34
CA GLU A 5 8.96 -11.98 22.83
C GLU A 5 8.06 -11.45 21.70
N TRP A 6 8.60 -11.25 20.50
CA TRP A 6 7.83 -10.83 19.32
C TRP A 6 6.73 -11.81 18.90
N ARG A 7 6.85 -13.12 19.22
CA ARG A 7 5.82 -14.13 18.88
C ARG A 7 4.56 -13.95 19.71
N GLU A 8 4.69 -13.43 20.94
CA GLU A 8 3.56 -13.21 21.83
C GLU A 8 2.66 -12.07 21.34
N LEU A 9 3.18 -11.19 20.47
CA LEU A 9 2.41 -10.15 19.79
C LEU A 9 1.40 -10.70 18.76
N PHE A 10 1.55 -11.96 18.34
CA PHE A 10 0.63 -12.65 17.41
C PHE A 10 -0.55 -13.32 18.12
N ASN A 11 -0.74 -13.13 19.43
CA ASN A 11 -1.86 -13.70 20.19
C ASN A 11 -3.25 -13.11 19.82
N ARG A 12 -3.33 -12.21 18.83
CA ARG A 12 -4.60 -11.80 18.21
C ARG A 12 -4.91 -12.75 17.05
N ASN A 13 -5.94 -13.59 17.23
CA ASN A 13 -6.42 -14.58 16.26
C ASN A 13 -7.15 -13.97 15.07
N GLU A 14 -6.56 -13.00 14.37
CA GLU A 14 -7.12 -12.41 13.16
C GLU A 14 -6.42 -13.04 11.94
N TYR A 15 -6.79 -14.28 11.62
CA TYR A 15 -6.38 -14.92 10.38
C TYR A 15 -7.32 -14.48 9.26
N HIS A 16 -6.76 -13.85 8.22
CA HIS A 16 -7.47 -13.61 6.97
C HIS A 16 -7.04 -14.68 5.97
N GLU A 17 -7.99 -15.50 5.52
CA GLU A 17 -7.75 -16.45 4.44
C GLU A 17 -7.57 -15.68 3.13
N ILE A 18 -6.39 -15.86 2.51
CA ILE A 18 -6.08 -15.32 1.19
C ILE A 18 -5.51 -16.44 0.32
N THR A 19 -5.85 -16.46 -0.96
CA THR A 19 -5.25 -17.37 -1.94
C THR A 19 -3.91 -16.81 -2.45
N GLY A 20 -3.10 -17.66 -3.08
CA GLY A 20 -1.85 -17.23 -3.72
C GLY A 20 -2.04 -16.11 -4.74
N SER A 21 -3.21 -15.99 -5.37
CA SER A 21 -3.53 -14.93 -6.32
C SER A 21 -3.44 -13.53 -5.71
N TYR A 22 -3.73 -13.37 -4.41
CA TYR A 22 -3.55 -12.09 -3.73
C TYR A 22 -2.07 -11.68 -3.66
N LEU A 23 -1.15 -12.65 -3.50
CA LEU A 23 0.28 -12.36 -3.50
C LEU A 23 0.75 -11.89 -4.88
N LEU A 24 0.21 -12.49 -5.95
CA LEU A 24 0.52 -12.08 -7.33
C LEU A 24 0.01 -10.66 -7.62
N VAL A 25 -1.19 -10.33 -7.14
CA VAL A 25 -1.72 -8.97 -7.25
C VAL A 25 -0.86 -7.94 -6.48
N ILE A 26 -0.38 -8.29 -5.27
CA ILE A 26 0.50 -7.41 -4.48
C ILE A 26 1.86 -7.23 -5.19
N GLU A 27 2.41 -8.31 -5.77
CA GLU A 27 3.64 -8.26 -6.56
C GLU A 27 3.49 -7.35 -7.79
N ASP A 28 2.40 -7.49 -8.54
CA ASP A 28 2.16 -6.65 -9.72
C ASP A 28 1.94 -5.18 -9.34
N ALA A 29 1.21 -4.91 -8.25
CA ALA A 29 1.02 -3.57 -7.71
C ALA A 29 2.35 -2.92 -7.32
N LYS A 30 3.25 -3.65 -6.66
CA LYS A 30 4.60 -3.19 -6.33
C LYS A 30 5.39 -2.85 -7.60
N ARG A 31 5.39 -3.74 -8.59
CA ARG A 31 6.10 -3.53 -9.86
C ARG A 31 5.61 -2.26 -10.57
N LYS A 32 4.29 -2.05 -10.64
CA LYS A 32 3.70 -0.84 -11.24
C LYS A 32 4.04 0.43 -10.46
N PHE A 33 4.07 0.36 -9.13
CA PHE A 33 4.53 1.48 -8.31
C PHE A 33 5.99 1.84 -8.63
N GLU A 34 6.86 0.85 -8.77
CA GLU A 34 8.27 1.05 -9.15
C GLU A 34 8.41 1.66 -10.57
N GLU A 35 7.55 1.25 -11.51
CA GLU A 35 7.49 1.84 -12.86
C GLU A 35 7.05 3.31 -12.85
N ILE A 36 6.01 3.64 -12.08
CA ILE A 36 5.48 5.01 -11.95
C ILE A 36 6.51 5.91 -11.28
N SER A 37 7.10 5.44 -10.18
CA SER A 37 8.07 6.20 -9.40
C SER A 37 9.43 6.31 -10.08
N LYS A 38 9.72 5.47 -11.10
CA LYS A 38 11.02 5.41 -11.78
C LYS A 38 12.19 5.21 -10.82
N GLY A 39 11.94 4.59 -9.66
CA GLY A 39 12.91 4.41 -8.59
C GLY A 39 13.21 5.67 -7.76
N GLU A 40 12.50 6.78 -7.99
CA GLU A 40 12.70 8.04 -7.26
C GLU A 40 11.95 8.07 -5.91
N TRP A 41 10.94 7.22 -5.73
CA TRP A 41 10.12 7.18 -4.51
C TRP A 41 10.47 5.96 -3.67
N ASP A 42 11.08 6.18 -2.50
CA ASP A 42 11.44 5.09 -1.58
C ASP A 42 10.16 4.47 -0.97
N LEU A 43 9.86 3.21 -1.30
CA LEU A 43 8.71 2.48 -0.79
C LEU A 43 8.64 2.45 0.75
N LYS A 44 9.78 2.55 1.46
CA LYS A 44 9.80 2.60 2.93
C LYS A 44 9.15 3.87 3.49
N LYS A 45 8.97 4.89 2.66
CA LYS A 45 8.28 6.14 2.97
C LYS A 45 6.78 6.08 2.65
N TYR A 46 6.22 4.89 2.42
CA TYR A 46 4.81 4.71 2.11
C TYR A 46 4.12 3.77 3.10
N VAL A 47 2.87 4.08 3.41
CA VAL A 47 1.92 3.13 4.00
C VAL A 47 1.23 2.40 2.84
N VAL A 48 1.17 1.07 2.94
CA VAL A 48 0.46 0.23 1.96
C VAL A 48 -0.87 -0.20 2.55
N TRP A 49 -1.97 0.17 1.88
CA TRP A 49 -3.32 -0.27 2.22
C TRP A 49 -3.75 -1.40 1.29
N LEU A 50 -4.20 -2.50 1.86
CA LEU A 50 -4.82 -3.61 1.15
C LEU A 50 -6.29 -3.69 1.54
N GLN A 51 -7.17 -3.57 0.56
CA GLN A 51 -8.61 -3.78 0.74
C GLN A 51 -9.05 -4.92 -0.16
N ILE A 52 -9.82 -5.85 0.40
CA ILE A 52 -10.42 -6.97 -0.33
C ILE A 52 -11.92 -6.72 -0.42
N SER A 53 -12.50 -6.88 -1.61
CA SER A 53 -13.93 -6.74 -1.80
C SER A 53 -14.69 -7.82 -1.04
N THR A 54 -15.94 -7.55 -0.67
CA THR A 54 -16.79 -8.51 0.08
C THR A 54 -17.01 -9.82 -0.65
N ASN A 55 -16.99 -9.80 -1.99
CA ASN A 55 -17.08 -10.99 -2.84
C ASN A 55 -15.72 -11.64 -3.14
N GLN A 56 -14.62 -11.13 -2.59
CA GLN A 56 -13.24 -11.64 -2.74
C GLN A 56 -12.72 -11.71 -4.18
N LYS A 57 -13.41 -11.07 -5.13
CA LYS A 57 -12.99 -11.04 -6.55
C LYS A 57 -12.10 -9.87 -6.89
N TYR A 58 -12.11 -8.82 -6.07
CA TYR A 58 -11.37 -7.61 -6.32
C TYR A 58 -10.50 -7.25 -5.12
N ALA A 59 -9.33 -6.68 -5.42
CA ALA A 59 -8.46 -6.10 -4.43
C ALA A 59 -8.13 -4.67 -4.82
N SER A 60 -7.99 -3.81 -3.82
CA SER A 60 -7.41 -2.49 -3.97
C SER A 60 -6.12 -2.39 -3.16
N ILE A 61 -5.06 -1.90 -3.81
CA ILE A 61 -3.74 -1.73 -3.21
C ILE A 61 -3.36 -0.26 -3.35
N GLY A 62 -3.35 0.44 -2.23
CA GLY A 62 -2.97 1.85 -2.14
C GLY A 62 -1.56 2.00 -1.59
N PHE A 63 -0.73 2.78 -2.28
CA PHE A 63 0.56 3.28 -1.81
C PHE A 63 0.35 4.74 -1.44
N ILE A 64 0.34 5.04 -0.14
CA ILE A 64 0.12 6.38 0.40
C ILE A 64 1.43 6.91 0.98
N PRO A 65 1.98 8.03 0.49
CA PRO A 65 3.23 8.57 1.03
C PRO A 65 3.03 8.98 2.49
N ASN A 66 4.03 8.67 3.32
CA ASN A 66 4.12 9.19 4.67
C ASN A 66 4.30 10.70 4.59
N ILE A 67 3.50 11.42 5.35
CA ILE A 67 3.63 12.86 5.50
C ILE A 67 4.87 13.11 6.38
N GLU A 68 5.86 13.84 5.88
CA GLU A 68 7.09 14.11 6.65
C GLU A 68 6.96 15.31 7.59
N ASN A 69 6.01 16.20 7.32
CA ASN A 69 5.88 17.47 8.01
C ASN A 69 4.63 17.49 8.88
N PHE A 70 4.82 17.82 10.16
CA PHE A 70 3.75 18.01 11.13
C PHE A 70 3.90 19.39 11.77
N ILE A 71 2.81 20.14 11.86
CA ILE A 71 2.73 21.40 12.62
C ILE A 71 1.76 21.15 13.77
N ASP A 72 2.24 21.26 15.01
CA ASP A 72 1.44 21.01 16.22
C ASP A 72 0.72 19.64 16.24
N GLY A 73 1.36 18.61 15.69
CA GLY A 73 0.80 17.25 15.59
C GLY A 73 -0.20 17.04 14.46
N ILE A 74 -0.49 18.09 13.68
CA ILE A 74 -1.33 18.00 12.48
C ILE A 74 -0.40 17.73 11.28
N PRO A 75 -0.66 16.66 10.49
CA PRO A 75 0.06 16.45 9.25
C PRO A 75 -0.13 17.66 8.33
N PHE A 76 0.96 18.33 7.96
CA PHE A 76 0.92 19.51 7.12
C PHE A 76 2.02 19.44 6.09
N GLU A 77 1.64 19.12 4.86
CA GLU A 77 2.53 19.15 3.72
C GLU A 77 1.80 19.87 2.59
N ILE A 78 2.41 20.92 2.06
CA ILE A 78 1.89 21.64 0.90
C ILE A 78 2.46 20.95 -0.33
N PRO A 79 1.65 20.24 -1.13
CA PRO A 79 2.17 19.60 -2.32
C PRO A 79 2.66 20.66 -3.30
N ASN A 80 3.90 20.52 -3.78
CA ASN A 80 4.41 21.39 -4.85
C ASN A 80 3.92 20.82 -6.18
N GLN A 81 3.08 21.56 -6.90
CA GLN A 81 2.46 21.11 -8.16
C GLN A 81 1.70 19.76 -8.05
N GLY A 82 1.12 19.46 -6.88
CA GLY A 82 0.39 18.20 -6.66
C GLY A 82 1.28 16.99 -6.33
N MET A 83 2.55 17.22 -6.02
CA MET A 83 3.52 16.21 -5.56
C MET A 83 3.90 16.45 -4.11
N TYR A 84 3.76 15.44 -3.26
CA TYR A 84 4.34 15.42 -1.92
C TYR A 84 5.85 15.13 -2.02
N GLN A 85 6.60 15.45 -0.97
CA GLN A 85 8.04 15.28 -0.85
C GLN A 85 8.47 13.83 -1.13
N ASN A 86 7.70 12.86 -0.65
CA ASN A 86 7.96 11.44 -0.86
C ASN A 86 7.40 10.90 -2.19
N GLY A 87 6.77 11.74 -3.01
CA GLY A 87 6.12 11.36 -4.26
C GLY A 87 4.61 11.45 -4.20
N ARG A 88 3.93 10.79 -5.13
CA ARG A 88 2.45 10.81 -5.19
C ARG A 88 1.86 9.53 -4.61
N GLY A 89 0.68 9.64 -4.00
CA GLY A 89 -0.11 8.47 -3.66
C GLY A 89 -0.73 7.82 -4.89
N VAL A 90 -0.76 6.49 -4.95
CA VAL A 90 -1.31 5.73 -6.07
C VAL A 90 -2.16 4.59 -5.53
N GLN A 91 -3.33 4.38 -6.12
CA GLN A 91 -4.21 3.26 -5.82
C GLN A 91 -4.45 2.43 -7.07
N PHE A 92 -4.25 1.13 -6.95
CA PHE A 92 -4.54 0.16 -7.99
C PHE A 92 -5.76 -0.67 -7.62
N TYR A 93 -6.62 -0.93 -8.60
CA TYR A 93 -7.77 -1.82 -8.47
C TYR A 93 -7.58 -3.01 -9.39
N TYR A 94 -7.69 -4.21 -8.82
CA TYR A 94 -7.47 -5.47 -9.53
C TYR A 94 -8.69 -6.37 -9.46
N GLU A 95 -8.89 -7.14 -10.52
CA GLU A 95 -9.55 -8.43 -10.45
C GLU A 95 -8.51 -9.51 -10.12
N ILE A 96 -8.81 -10.35 -9.14
CA ILE A 96 -7.81 -11.23 -8.51
C ILE A 96 -7.56 -12.49 -9.34
N ASP A 97 -8.60 -13.09 -9.91
CA ASP A 97 -8.54 -14.41 -10.55
C ASP A 97 -7.50 -14.49 -11.67
N ASN A 98 -7.35 -13.40 -12.42
CA ASN A 98 -6.43 -13.27 -13.55
C ASN A 98 -5.36 -12.19 -13.35
N VAL A 99 -5.24 -11.61 -12.15
CA VAL A 99 -4.29 -10.53 -11.83
C VAL A 99 -4.45 -9.35 -12.80
N GLU A 100 -5.68 -8.99 -13.12
CA GLU A 100 -5.98 -7.94 -14.10
C GLU A 100 -6.16 -6.59 -13.43
N LEU A 101 -5.30 -5.63 -13.79
CA LEU A 101 -5.46 -4.23 -13.39
C LEU A 101 -6.67 -3.62 -14.10
N LYS A 102 -7.68 -3.24 -13.33
CA LYS A 102 -8.88 -2.55 -13.81
C LYS A 102 -8.71 -1.04 -13.85
N GLU A 103 -8.08 -0.46 -12.83
CA GLU A 103 -7.95 0.99 -12.72
C GLU A 103 -6.72 1.40 -11.93
N THR A 104 -6.14 2.55 -12.28
CA THR A 104 -5.12 3.25 -11.49
C THR A 104 -5.63 4.65 -11.15
N ILE A 105 -5.71 4.97 -9.87
CA ILE A 105 -6.09 6.29 -9.37
C ILE A 105 -4.86 6.93 -8.74
N PHE A 106 -4.53 8.15 -9.16
CA PHE A 106 -3.49 8.93 -8.52
C PHE A 106 -4.09 9.88 -7.48
N MET A 107 -3.74 9.67 -6.22
CA MET A 107 -4.20 10.48 -5.09
C MET A 107 -3.62 11.89 -5.17
N ARG A 108 -4.39 12.88 -4.73
CA ARG A 108 -3.99 14.29 -4.74
C ARG A 108 -3.37 14.70 -3.42
#